data_AF-A0A060X510-F1
#
_entry.id   AF-A0A060X510-F1
#
_cell.length_a   1.000
_cell.length_b   1.000
_cell.length_c   1.000
_cell.angle_alpha   90.00
_cell.angle_beta   90.00
_cell.angle_gamma   90.00
#
_symmetry.space_group_name_H-M   'P 1'
#
loop_
_entity.id
_entity.type
_entity.pdbx_description
1 polymer ?
#
loop_
_entity_poly.entity_id
_entity_poly.type
_entity_poly.pdbx_seq_one_letter_code
_entity_poly.pdbx_strand_id
1 'polypeptide(L)'
;MHKKTDKLSNNMHRETILFLLVVIIMGNSLMTAALDPKPTEQANLPQRPVLQPKETVPVTGNYVLKDPTGTSCIKLSMGVEYVVIEKKKPSYFNLDPTTTKTTGRCAEKESVLSLAFLGKGGDLNLTFEKEGNLTYVSKITGNLAPGKGIKNYFGVIEHEKLFPTAAGRSLKCYSQTEFHLSENLRVKIVSLQFQAFKLTNGNFGEGRSL
;
A
#
# COMPACT_ATOMS: atom_id res chain seq x y z
N MET A 1 -56.54 -25.29 16.24
CA MET A 1 -56.59 -25.92 17.57
C MET A 1 -56.74 -27.42 17.38
N HIS A 2 -55.94 -28.22 18.10
CA HIS A 2 -55.99 -29.68 18.25
C HIS A 2 -55.61 -30.54 17.02
N LYS A 3 -54.93 -31.69 17.11
CA LYS A 3 -53.90 -32.32 17.98
C LYS A 3 -53.69 -33.71 17.33
N LYS A 4 -52.44 -34.13 17.13
CA LYS A 4 -51.82 -35.47 17.34
C LYS A 4 -52.75 -36.72 17.34
N THR A 5 -52.49 -37.90 16.79
CA THR A 5 -51.31 -38.81 16.67
C THR A 5 -51.85 -40.08 15.94
N ASP A 6 -51.12 -40.91 15.20
CA ASP A 6 -50.46 -42.17 15.60
C ASP A 6 -50.26 -43.00 14.29
N LYS A 7 -49.07 -43.52 13.94
CA LYS A 7 -48.36 -44.73 14.42
C LYS A 7 -48.73 -46.02 13.66
N LEU A 8 -47.78 -46.54 12.89
CA LEU A 8 -47.61 -47.97 12.51
C LEU A 8 -46.08 -48.15 12.26
N SER A 9 -45.25 -48.59 13.21
CA SER A 9 -45.09 -49.92 13.82
C SER A 9 -44.45 -50.95 12.90
N ASN A 10 -43.34 -51.52 13.41
CA ASN A 10 -42.84 -52.89 13.28
C ASN A 10 -41.77 -53.18 12.20
N ASN A 11 -40.70 -53.91 12.47
CA ASN A 11 -40.10 -54.44 13.71
C ASN A 11 -38.78 -55.14 13.32
N MET A 12 -37.98 -55.45 14.35
CA MET A 12 -37.18 -56.67 14.52
C MET A 12 -35.65 -56.42 14.56
N HIS A 13 -35.09 -56.04 15.73
CA HIS A 13 -34.57 -56.94 16.79
C HIS A 13 -33.40 -57.82 16.29
N ARG A 14 -32.28 -58.03 16.98
CA ARG A 14 -31.83 -57.69 18.33
C ARG A 14 -30.39 -58.20 18.44
N GLU A 15 -29.51 -57.39 19.03
CA GLU A 15 -28.26 -57.73 19.73
C GLU A 15 -28.16 -59.20 20.20
N THR A 16 -27.04 -59.92 19.97
CA THR A 16 -26.43 -60.95 20.87
C THR A 16 -25.07 -61.44 20.32
N ILE A 17 -23.97 -60.92 20.88
CA ILE A 17 -22.84 -61.66 21.49
C ILE A 17 -22.19 -62.82 20.68
N LEU A 18 -20.95 -62.54 20.24
CA LEU A 18 -19.71 -63.31 20.50
C LEU A 18 -19.65 -64.80 20.07
N PHE A 19 -19.01 -65.10 18.94
CA PHE A 19 -18.26 -66.35 18.73
C PHE A 19 -16.98 -66.10 17.93
N LEU A 20 -15.86 -66.54 18.51
CA LEU A 20 -14.50 -66.55 17.99
C LEU A 20 -14.37 -67.44 16.74
N LEU A 21 -13.46 -67.11 15.81
CA LEU A 21 -12.23 -67.89 15.52
C LEU A 21 -11.43 -67.30 14.34
N VAL A 22 -10.11 -67.47 14.46
CA VAL A 22 -8.99 -66.86 13.73
C VAL A 22 -8.55 -67.75 12.57
N VAL A 23 -8.16 -67.19 11.39
CA VAL A 23 -6.98 -67.63 10.60
C VAL A 23 -6.37 -66.47 9.81
N ILE A 24 -5.04 -66.38 9.89
CA ILE A 24 -4.08 -65.39 9.39
C ILE A 24 -3.62 -65.73 7.97
N ILE A 25 -3.47 -64.75 7.06
CA ILE A 25 -2.39 -64.76 6.04
C ILE A 25 -2.07 -63.36 5.46
N MET A 26 -0.92 -62.83 5.88
CA MET A 26 0.09 -61.96 5.24
C MET A 26 -0.28 -61.04 4.05
N GLY A 27 0.00 -59.73 4.21
CA GLY A 27 0.16 -58.79 3.08
C GLY A 27 0.14 -57.32 3.50
N ASN A 28 1.31 -56.67 3.43
CA ASN A 28 1.60 -55.29 3.85
C ASN A 28 0.69 -54.20 3.26
N SER A 29 0.25 -53.24 4.08
CA SER A 29 0.59 -51.81 3.96
C SER A 29 -0.18 -50.98 4.99
N LEU A 30 0.56 -50.46 5.96
CA LEU A 30 0.12 -49.45 6.91
C LEU A 30 0.06 -48.11 6.14
N MET A 31 -1.10 -47.71 5.64
CA MET A 31 -1.27 -46.34 5.14
C MET A 31 -1.64 -45.45 6.33
N THR A 32 -0.61 -44.93 7.00
CA THR A 32 -0.75 -43.80 7.91
C THR A 32 -1.10 -42.58 7.06
N ALA A 33 -2.36 -42.14 7.10
CA ALA A 33 -2.73 -40.85 6.55
C ALA A 33 -2.02 -39.77 7.36
N ALA A 34 -0.91 -39.25 6.83
CA ALA A 34 -0.27 -38.07 7.37
C ALA A 34 -1.26 -36.90 7.28
N LEU A 35 -1.57 -36.31 8.43
CA LEU A 35 -2.18 -34.99 8.47
C LEU A 35 -1.15 -34.01 7.91
N ASP A 36 -1.23 -33.68 6.63
CA ASP A 36 -0.42 -32.61 6.05
C ASP A 36 -0.82 -31.29 6.74
N PRO A 37 0.09 -30.61 7.47
CA PRO A 37 -0.17 -29.26 7.91
C PRO A 37 -0.13 -28.38 6.67
N LYS A 38 -1.30 -27.90 6.24
CA LYS A 38 -1.44 -26.78 5.30
C LYS A 38 -0.44 -25.69 5.72
N PRO A 39 0.46 -25.22 4.82
CA PRO A 39 1.34 -24.11 5.15
C PRO A 39 0.49 -22.93 5.59
N THR A 40 0.56 -22.61 6.88
CA THR A 40 0.08 -21.34 7.40
C THR A 40 0.99 -20.30 6.76
N GLU A 41 0.50 -19.68 5.69
CA GLU A 41 1.04 -18.41 5.21
C GLU A 41 0.93 -17.45 6.39
N GLN A 42 2.00 -17.37 7.19
CA GLN A 42 2.21 -16.26 8.09
C GLN A 42 2.24 -15.05 7.17
N ALA A 43 1.10 -14.35 7.07
CA ALA A 43 1.05 -13.03 6.48
C ALA A 43 2.07 -12.19 7.25
N ASN A 44 3.26 -12.04 6.68
CA ASN A 44 4.31 -11.20 7.23
C ASN A 44 3.69 -9.81 7.25
N LEU A 45 3.29 -9.32 8.42
CA LEU A 45 2.75 -7.97 8.52
C LEU A 45 3.79 -7.03 7.88
N PRO A 46 3.37 -6.07 7.04
CA PRO A 46 4.32 -5.20 6.38
C PRO A 46 5.17 -4.51 7.45
N GLN A 47 6.49 -4.65 7.33
CA GLN A 47 7.41 -4.17 8.34
C GLN A 47 7.45 -2.64 8.30
N ARG A 48 7.47 -2.03 9.49
CA ARG A 48 7.68 -0.57 9.62
C ARG A 48 8.99 -0.15 8.95
N PRO A 49 9.12 1.13 8.53
CA PRO A 49 10.31 1.65 7.87
C PRO A 49 11.61 1.36 8.64
N VAL A 50 12.65 0.94 7.93
CA VAL A 50 13.98 0.69 8.48
C VAL A 50 14.96 1.67 7.87
N LEU A 51 15.50 2.56 8.70
CA LEU A 51 16.49 3.54 8.28
C LEU A 51 17.83 2.85 7.95
N GLN A 52 18.41 3.24 6.82
CA GLN A 52 19.70 2.76 6.32
C GLN A 52 20.79 3.82 6.54
N PRO A 53 22.04 3.41 6.79
CA PRO A 53 23.14 4.36 6.99
C PRO A 53 23.66 4.98 5.68
N LYS A 54 23.31 4.40 4.52
CA LYS A 54 23.80 4.81 3.21
C LYS A 54 22.63 5.11 2.28
N GLU A 55 22.76 6.21 1.54
CA GLU A 55 21.84 6.63 0.49
C GLU A 55 21.87 5.64 -0.69
N THR A 56 20.70 5.40 -1.27
CA THR A 56 20.55 4.58 -2.48
C THR A 56 19.48 5.17 -3.40
N VAL A 57 19.58 4.93 -4.71
CA VAL A 57 18.59 5.43 -5.67
C VAL A 57 17.22 4.76 -5.41
N PRO A 58 16.16 5.52 -5.12
CA PRO A 58 14.84 4.95 -4.86
C PRO A 58 14.22 4.40 -6.14
N VAL A 59 13.49 3.29 -6.00
CA VAL A 59 12.73 2.69 -7.10
C VAL A 59 11.57 3.62 -7.47
N THR A 60 11.39 3.88 -8.77
CA THR A 60 10.27 4.67 -9.26
C THR A 60 8.97 3.87 -9.20
N GLY A 61 8.01 4.33 -8.42
CA GLY A 61 6.65 3.79 -8.35
C GLY A 61 5.69 4.48 -9.33
N ASN A 62 4.58 3.81 -9.66
CA ASN A 62 3.50 4.36 -10.46
C ASN A 62 2.19 4.32 -9.67
N TYR A 63 1.59 5.49 -9.47
CA TYR A 63 0.47 5.71 -8.56
C TYR A 63 -0.68 6.37 -9.32
N VAL A 64 -1.89 5.91 -9.05
CA VAL A 64 -3.13 6.46 -9.62
C VAL A 64 -4.13 6.64 -8.50
N LEU A 65 -4.63 7.87 -8.34
CA LEU A 65 -5.76 8.17 -7.48
C LEU A 65 -7.03 8.25 -8.32
N LYS A 66 -8.04 7.48 -7.92
CA LYS A 66 -9.38 7.49 -8.51
C LYS A 66 -10.36 8.13 -7.54
N ASP A 67 -11.36 8.81 -8.07
CA ASP A 67 -12.50 9.29 -7.32
C ASP A 67 -13.47 8.13 -6.98
N PRO A 68 -14.53 8.36 -6.18
CA PRO A 68 -15.50 7.32 -5.85
C PRO A 68 -16.27 6.73 -7.04
N THR A 69 -16.30 7.43 -8.18
CA THR A 69 -16.91 6.93 -9.43
C THR A 69 -15.97 6.02 -10.22
N GLY A 70 -14.70 5.92 -9.80
CA GLY A 70 -13.66 5.15 -10.48
C GLY A 70 -12.88 5.96 -11.53
N THR A 71 -13.16 7.26 -11.68
CA THR A 71 -12.47 8.14 -12.62
C THR A 71 -11.13 8.56 -12.05
N SER A 72 -10.06 8.45 -12.85
CA SER A 72 -8.71 8.83 -12.40
C SER A 72 -8.59 10.36 -12.34
N CYS A 73 -8.19 10.90 -11.20
CA CYS A 73 -8.00 12.34 -11.01
C CYS A 73 -6.53 12.74 -10.84
N ILE A 74 -5.66 11.83 -10.37
CA ILE A 74 -4.22 12.05 -10.32
C ILE A 74 -3.51 10.80 -10.83
N LYS A 75 -2.51 11.00 -11.68
CA LYS A 75 -1.48 10.00 -12.00
C LYS A 75 -0.12 10.56 -11.65
N LEU A 76 0.70 9.77 -10.98
CA LEU A 76 1.99 10.17 -10.45
C LEU A 76 2.97 9.02 -10.62
N SER A 77 4.15 9.30 -11.15
CA SER A 77 5.29 8.40 -11.22
C SER A 77 6.48 9.09 -10.57
N MET A 78 7.13 8.47 -9.59
CA MET A 78 8.33 9.02 -8.94
C MET A 78 9.01 7.98 -8.05
N GLY A 79 10.31 8.14 -7.82
CA GLY A 79 11.00 7.53 -6.69
C GLY A 79 11.09 8.51 -5.52
N VAL A 80 11.02 7.99 -4.29
CA VAL A 80 11.06 8.79 -3.05
C VAL A 80 12.09 8.21 -2.08
N GLU A 81 12.98 9.06 -1.59
CA GLU A 81 13.85 8.79 -0.44
C GLU A 81 13.55 9.79 0.68
N TYR A 82 13.29 9.29 1.88
CA TYR A 82 13.28 10.09 3.09
C TYR A 82 14.70 10.17 3.65
N VAL A 83 15.11 11.38 4.03
CA VAL A 83 16.38 11.63 4.73
C VAL A 83 16.09 12.16 6.12
N VAL A 84 16.43 11.35 7.12
CA VAL A 84 16.33 11.70 8.53
C VAL A 84 17.71 12.12 9.02
N ILE A 85 17.81 13.33 9.58
CA ILE A 85 19.06 13.88 10.08
C ILE A 85 18.98 14.00 11.60
N GLU A 86 19.84 13.28 12.32
CA GLU A 86 19.95 13.41 13.77
C GLU A 86 21.39 13.67 14.18
N LYS A 87 21.64 14.68 15.02
CA LYS A 87 23.00 15.06 15.47
C LYS A 87 23.99 15.18 14.29
N LYS A 88 23.52 15.77 13.18
CA LYS A 88 24.25 15.94 11.91
C LYS A 88 24.63 14.64 11.20
N LYS A 89 24.01 13.51 11.56
CA LYS A 89 24.19 12.21 10.90
C LYS A 89 22.92 11.87 10.11
N PRO A 90 23.01 11.76 8.78
CA PRO A 90 21.88 11.38 7.95
C PRO A 90 21.65 9.86 8.00
N SER A 91 20.38 9.49 7.82
CA SER A 91 19.92 8.12 7.63
C SER A 91 18.75 8.13 6.65
N TYR A 92 18.59 7.04 5.91
CA TYR A 92 17.83 7.05 4.66
C TYR A 92 16.74 5.98 4.66
N PHE A 93 15.61 6.28 4.03
CA PHE A 93 14.56 5.29 3.79
C PHE A 93 13.95 5.49 2.41
N ASN A 94 14.10 4.50 1.54
CA ASN A 94 13.45 4.49 0.24
C ASN A 94 12.04 3.96 0.36
N LEU A 95 11.10 4.69 -0.23
CA LEU A 95 9.73 4.23 -0.37
C LEU A 95 9.69 3.05 -1.33
N ASP A 96 9.21 1.89 -0.86
CA ASP A 96 8.98 0.73 -1.71
C ASP A 96 7.58 0.82 -2.35
N PRO A 97 7.47 0.93 -3.69
CA PRO A 97 6.18 1.00 -4.37
C PRO A 97 5.30 -0.26 -4.16
N THR A 98 5.90 -1.43 -3.91
CA THR A 98 5.17 -2.69 -3.72
C THR A 98 4.46 -2.77 -2.36
N THR A 99 4.96 -2.02 -1.37
CA THR A 99 4.36 -1.91 -0.03
C THR A 99 3.77 -0.52 0.24
N THR A 100 3.37 0.18 -0.82
CA THR A 100 2.77 1.53 -0.73
C THR A 100 1.36 1.52 -1.29
N LYS A 101 0.40 2.05 -0.53
CA LYS A 101 -0.98 2.21 -0.96
C LYS A 101 -1.24 3.67 -1.33
N THR A 102 -1.75 3.88 -2.53
CA THR A 102 -2.31 5.18 -2.93
C THR A 102 -3.68 5.41 -2.29
N THR A 103 -3.83 6.52 -1.58
CA THR A 103 -5.10 7.01 -1.02
C THR A 103 -5.20 8.51 -1.27
N GLY A 104 -6.27 9.15 -0.78
CA GLY A 104 -6.42 10.60 -0.86
C GLY A 104 -7.81 11.04 -1.30
N ARG A 105 -7.90 12.24 -1.85
CA ARG A 105 -9.15 12.82 -2.34
C ARG A 105 -8.97 13.55 -3.66
N CYS A 106 -9.95 13.38 -4.54
CA CYS A 106 -10.11 14.15 -5.75
C CYS A 106 -11.06 15.33 -5.48
N ALA A 107 -10.71 16.52 -5.94
CA ALA A 107 -11.64 17.64 -6.03
C ALA A 107 -11.22 18.57 -7.18
N GLU A 108 -12.13 19.45 -7.61
CA GLU A 108 -11.96 20.26 -8.83
C GLU A 108 -10.81 21.27 -8.78
N LYS A 109 -10.58 21.86 -7.59
CA LYS A 109 -9.57 22.90 -7.36
C LYS A 109 -8.34 22.40 -6.61
N GLU A 110 -8.55 21.51 -5.65
CA GLU A 110 -7.47 21.00 -4.80
C GLU A 110 -7.66 19.50 -4.59
N SER A 111 -6.72 18.70 -5.06
CA SER A 111 -6.72 17.24 -4.87
C SER A 111 -5.50 16.83 -4.04
N VAL A 112 -5.64 15.79 -3.23
CA VAL A 112 -4.55 15.27 -2.39
C VAL A 112 -4.32 13.82 -2.74
N LEU A 113 -3.09 13.47 -3.10
CA LEU A 113 -2.64 12.10 -3.22
C LEU A 113 -1.75 11.77 -2.04
N SER A 114 -2.07 10.68 -1.34
CA SER A 114 -1.30 10.14 -0.22
C SER A 114 -0.70 8.80 -0.59
N LEU A 115 0.61 8.67 -0.41
CA LEU A 115 1.36 7.41 -0.51
C LEU A 115 1.55 6.86 0.90
N ALA A 116 0.62 6.03 1.34
CA ALA A 116 0.61 5.46 2.69
C ALA A 116 1.35 4.13 2.74
N PHE A 117 2.22 3.94 3.74
CA PHE A 117 2.97 2.69 3.87
C PHE A 117 2.05 1.59 4.39
N LEU A 118 2.08 0.41 3.75
CA LEU A 118 1.46 -0.77 4.33
C LEU A 118 2.15 -1.07 5.68
N GLY A 119 1.41 -1.50 6.70
CA GLY A 119 2.01 -1.90 8.00
C GLY A 119 2.22 -0.80 9.04
N LYS A 120 1.73 0.43 8.78
CA LYS A 120 1.96 1.65 9.57
C LYS A 120 3.41 2.13 9.46
N GLY A 121 3.65 3.39 9.82
CA GLY A 121 5.00 3.95 9.85
C GLY A 121 5.22 5.16 8.97
N GLY A 122 4.20 5.67 8.29
CA GLY A 122 4.30 6.94 7.59
C GLY A 122 3.46 7.04 6.33
N ASP A 123 3.60 8.21 5.72
CA ASP A 123 2.95 8.61 4.49
C ASP A 123 3.68 9.80 3.84
N LEU A 124 3.53 9.93 2.52
CA LEU A 124 3.86 11.14 1.78
C LEU A 124 2.59 11.69 1.15
N ASN A 125 2.25 12.93 1.46
CA ASN A 125 1.09 13.62 0.87
C ASN A 125 1.56 14.69 -0.09
N LEU A 126 1.01 14.69 -1.30
CA LEU A 126 1.16 15.73 -2.29
C LEU A 126 -0.20 16.37 -2.52
N THR A 127 -0.31 17.67 -2.25
CA THR A 127 -1.48 18.47 -2.58
C THR A 127 -1.24 19.13 -3.93
N PHE A 128 -2.17 18.91 -4.86
CA PHE A 128 -2.19 19.51 -6.18
C PHE A 128 -3.26 20.59 -6.18
N GLU A 129 -2.92 21.76 -6.72
CA GLU A 129 -3.83 22.88 -6.84
C GLU A 129 -3.98 23.28 -8.31
N LYS A 130 -5.20 23.71 -8.66
CA LYS A 130 -5.55 24.28 -9.96
C LYS A 130 -5.90 25.75 -9.81
N GLU A 131 -5.08 26.61 -10.38
CA GLU A 131 -5.28 28.05 -10.41
C GLU A 131 -5.42 28.52 -11.86
N GLY A 132 -6.67 28.76 -12.29
CA GLY A 132 -6.98 29.06 -13.69
C GLY A 132 -6.53 27.93 -14.63
N ASN A 133 -5.58 28.26 -15.52
CA ASN A 133 -4.98 27.32 -16.46
C ASN A 133 -3.67 26.69 -15.96
N LEU A 134 -3.31 26.89 -14.69
CA LEU A 134 -2.12 26.33 -14.08
C LEU A 134 -2.48 25.17 -13.14
N THR A 135 -1.60 24.18 -13.08
CA THR A 135 -1.62 23.09 -12.11
C THR A 135 -0.22 22.91 -11.54
N TYR A 136 -0.12 22.76 -10.22
CA TYR A 136 1.15 22.63 -9.51
C TYR A 136 0.97 21.82 -8.22
N VAL A 137 2.08 21.39 -7.63
CA VAL A 137 2.11 20.84 -6.27
C VAL A 137 2.21 22.00 -5.30
N SER A 138 1.17 22.24 -4.50
CA SER A 138 1.08 23.38 -3.57
C SER A 138 1.62 23.06 -2.18
N LYS A 139 1.62 21.78 -1.82
CA LYS A 139 2.08 21.30 -0.52
C LYS A 139 2.62 19.88 -0.60
N ILE A 140 3.72 19.64 0.12
CA ILE A 140 4.26 18.30 0.37
C ILE A 140 4.33 18.12 1.89
N THR A 141 3.68 17.08 2.40
CA THR A 141 3.73 16.71 3.82
C THR A 141 4.34 15.31 3.93
N GLY A 142 5.36 15.17 4.76
CA GLY A 142 6.03 13.90 5.00
C GLY A 142 5.87 13.47 6.45
N ASN A 143 5.54 12.20 6.65
CA ASN A 143 5.43 11.56 7.94
C ASN A 143 6.19 10.24 7.91
N LEU A 144 7.08 10.00 8.87
CA LEU A 144 7.92 8.82 8.94
C LEU A 144 8.15 8.42 10.40
N ALA A 145 7.61 7.26 10.78
CA ALA A 145 7.81 6.61 12.07
C ALA A 145 8.56 5.27 11.85
N PRO A 146 9.89 5.27 11.97
CA PRO A 146 10.69 4.06 11.83
C PRO A 146 10.31 2.96 12.82
N GLY A 147 10.59 1.70 12.46
CA GLY A 147 10.32 0.54 13.31
C GLY A 147 11.19 0.47 14.56
N LYS A 148 12.37 1.10 14.53
CA LYS A 148 13.28 1.22 15.67
C LYS A 148 13.19 2.64 16.25
N GLY A 149 12.87 2.74 17.54
CA GLY A 149 12.74 4.02 18.26
C GLY A 149 11.28 4.46 18.48
N ILE A 150 11.11 5.55 19.23
CA ILE A 150 9.80 6.12 19.58
C ILE A 150 9.48 7.35 18.73
N LYS A 151 10.48 7.90 18.04
CA LYS A 151 10.37 9.19 17.37
C LYS A 151 9.65 9.08 16.04
N ASN A 152 8.64 9.93 15.86
CA ASN A 152 8.03 10.22 14.58
C ASN A 152 8.66 11.47 13.97
N TYR A 153 8.97 11.43 12.69
CA TYR A 153 9.47 12.57 11.94
C TYR A 153 8.33 13.09 11.08
N PHE A 154 8.03 14.38 11.22
CA PHE A 154 7.01 15.06 10.46
C PHE A 154 7.58 16.36 9.90
N GLY A 155 7.07 16.77 8.75
CA GLY A 155 7.42 18.04 8.14
C GLY A 155 6.49 18.39 6.99
N VAL A 156 6.52 19.66 6.61
CA VAL A 156 5.69 20.21 5.54
C VAL A 156 6.44 21.31 4.82
N ILE A 157 6.28 21.35 3.50
CA ILE A 157 6.51 22.56 2.69
C ILE A 157 5.18 22.92 2.05
N GLU A 158 4.80 24.19 2.14
CA GLU A 158 3.53 24.72 1.66
C GLU A 158 3.71 26.15 1.15
N HIS A 159 2.70 26.67 0.44
CA HIS A 159 2.71 27.99 -0.20
C HIS A 159 3.71 28.14 -1.36
N GLU A 160 4.20 27.02 -1.90
CA GLU A 160 5.08 26.99 -3.06
C GLU A 160 4.33 26.54 -4.31
N LYS A 161 4.67 27.09 -5.48
CA LYS A 161 4.16 26.60 -6.77
C LYS A 161 5.16 25.61 -7.37
N LEU A 162 5.24 24.42 -6.77
CA LEU A 162 6.21 23.41 -7.18
C LEU A 162 5.78 22.73 -8.48
N PHE A 163 6.73 22.58 -9.40
CA PHE A 163 6.55 21.86 -10.66
C PHE A 163 5.35 22.34 -11.51
N PRO A 164 5.24 23.65 -11.79
CA PRO A 164 4.07 24.21 -12.47
C PRO A 164 3.94 23.68 -13.90
N THR A 165 2.72 23.36 -14.31
CA THR A 165 2.36 22.94 -15.66
C THR A 165 0.97 23.44 -16.06
N ALA A 166 0.67 23.44 -17.36
CA ALA A 166 -0.65 23.83 -17.83
C ALA A 166 -1.72 22.79 -17.42
N ALA A 167 -2.91 23.25 -17.07
CA ALA A 167 -4.01 22.40 -16.65
C ALA A 167 -4.33 21.33 -17.72
N GLY A 168 -4.45 20.08 -17.29
CA GLY A 168 -4.70 18.94 -18.18
C GLY A 168 -3.49 18.45 -18.98
N ARG A 169 -2.29 19.01 -18.76
CA ARG A 169 -1.03 18.48 -19.31
C ARG A 169 -0.26 17.71 -18.24
N SER A 170 0.54 16.75 -18.68
CA SER A 170 1.52 16.11 -17.81
C SER A 170 2.79 16.96 -17.67
N LEU A 171 3.52 16.74 -16.59
CA LEU A 171 4.86 17.27 -16.40
C LEU A 171 5.79 16.12 -16.09
N LYS A 172 6.96 16.08 -16.73
CA LYS A 172 8.11 15.24 -16.36
C LYS A 172 9.21 16.14 -15.81
N CYS A 173 9.90 15.69 -14.77
CA CYS A 173 11.12 16.30 -14.23
C CYS A 173 12.11 15.17 -13.98
N TYR A 174 13.20 15.15 -14.74
CA TYR A 174 14.21 14.09 -14.64
C TYR A 174 15.20 14.33 -13.50
N SER A 175 15.32 15.57 -13.06
CA SER A 175 16.24 15.97 -12.00
C SER A 175 15.80 15.44 -10.63
N GLN A 176 16.78 15.04 -9.82
CA GLN A 176 16.57 14.81 -8.39
C GLN A 176 16.29 16.15 -7.70
N THR A 177 15.22 16.21 -6.90
CA THR A 177 14.86 17.39 -6.11
C THR A 177 14.79 17.02 -4.64
N GLU A 178 15.46 17.77 -3.77
CA GLU A 178 15.41 17.60 -2.32
C GLU A 178 14.57 18.70 -1.67
N PHE A 179 13.63 18.29 -0.82
CA PHE A 179 12.76 19.18 -0.05
C PHE A 179 13.10 19.09 1.43
N HIS A 180 13.41 20.24 2.04
CA HIS A 180 13.59 20.33 3.49
C HIS A 180 12.21 20.54 4.13
N LEU A 181 11.63 19.48 4.69
CA LEU A 181 10.27 19.53 5.25
C LEU A 181 10.25 19.96 6.73
N SER A 182 11.31 19.65 7.47
CA SER A 182 11.55 20.15 8.83
C SER A 182 13.05 20.10 9.13
N GLU A 183 13.45 20.47 10.36
CA GLU A 183 14.85 20.44 10.80
C GLU A 183 15.50 19.06 10.59
N ASN A 184 14.78 17.99 10.91
CA ASN A 184 15.29 16.62 10.93
C ASN A 184 14.73 15.73 9.82
N LEU A 185 13.88 16.27 8.93
CA LEU A 185 13.23 15.50 7.86
C LEU A 185 13.36 16.20 6.52
N ARG A 186 13.86 15.45 5.55
CA ARG A 186 13.89 15.83 4.15
C ARG A 186 13.30 14.73 3.30
N VAL A 187 12.85 15.09 2.10
CA VAL A 187 12.37 14.14 1.10
C VAL A 187 13.03 14.46 -0.22
N LYS A 188 13.68 13.46 -0.83
CA LYS A 188 14.18 13.50 -2.19
C LYS A 188 13.19 12.82 -3.12
N ILE A 189 12.94 13.46 -4.25
CA ILE A 189 12.09 12.95 -5.32
C ILE A 189 12.96 12.82 -6.58
N VAL A 190 12.83 11.69 -7.28
CA VAL A 190 13.51 11.43 -8.56
C VAL A 190 12.51 10.97 -9.61
N SER A 191 12.84 11.21 -10.89
CA SER A 191 12.05 10.72 -12.03
C SER A 191 10.57 11.11 -11.95
N LEU A 192 10.29 12.34 -11.51
CA LEU A 192 8.91 12.79 -11.30
C LEU A 192 8.20 12.91 -12.64
N GLN A 193 7.04 12.27 -12.75
CA GLN A 193 6.03 12.58 -13.76
C GLN A 193 4.66 12.67 -13.10
N PHE A 194 3.91 13.74 -13.32
CA PHE A 194 2.54 13.81 -12.81
C PHE A 194 1.56 14.49 -13.76
N GLN A 195 0.27 14.23 -13.53
CA GLN A 195 -0.87 14.96 -14.08
C GLN A 195 -2.02 14.87 -13.08
N ALA A 196 -2.68 16.00 -12.84
CA ALA A 196 -3.80 16.11 -11.90
C ALA A 196 -5.06 16.68 -12.57
N PHE A 197 -6.20 16.47 -11.91
CA PHE A 197 -7.56 16.89 -12.25
C PHE A 197 -8.17 16.24 -13.49
N LYS A 198 -7.54 16.37 -14.65
CA LYS A 198 -8.07 15.87 -15.92
C LYS A 198 -7.16 14.80 -16.50
N LEU A 199 -7.60 13.54 -16.48
CA LEU A 199 -6.92 12.42 -17.16
C LEU A 199 -7.86 11.77 -18.16
N THR A 200 -7.32 11.35 -19.30
CA THR A 200 -8.06 10.57 -20.30
C THR A 200 -7.67 9.10 -20.17
N ASN A 201 -8.64 8.23 -19.90
CA ASN A 201 -8.45 6.78 -19.74
C ASN A 201 -7.36 6.40 -18.70
N GLY A 202 -7.14 7.23 -17.68
CA GLY A 202 -6.10 7.00 -16.67
C GLY A 202 -4.66 7.08 -17.18
N ASN A 203 -4.44 7.69 -18.36
CA ASN A 203 -3.13 7.87 -18.95
C ASN A 203 -2.64 9.32 -18.84
N PHE A 204 -1.32 9.47 -18.83
CA PHE A 204 -0.72 10.79 -19.02
C PHE A 204 -1.10 11.31 -20.40
N GLY A 205 -1.61 12.53 -20.44
CA GLY A 205 -1.75 13.28 -21.68
C GLY A 205 -0.43 13.89 -22.11
N GLU A 206 -0.46 14.68 -23.18
CA GLU A 206 0.70 15.46 -23.60
C GLU A 206 1.25 16.32 -22.46
N GLY A 207 2.55 16.52 -22.45
CA GLY A 207 3.22 17.22 -21.37
C GLY A 207 4.50 17.87 -21.80
N ARG A 208 5.15 18.52 -20.85
CA ARG A 208 6.51 19.04 -20.99
C ARG A 208 7.47 18.30 -20.07
N SER A 209 8.74 18.36 -20.40
CA SER A 209 9.83 17.84 -19.57
C SER A 209 10.67 19.00 -19.04
N LEU A 210 11.10 18.89 -17.78
CA LEU A 210 12.04 19.77 -17.08
C LEU A 210 13.33 19.02 -16.77
#